data_AF-A0A094ISD4-F1
#
_entry.id   AF-A0A094ISD4-F1
#
_cell.length_a   1.000
_cell.length_b   1.000
_cell.length_c   1.000
_cell.angle_alpha   90.00
_cell.angle_beta   90.00
_cell.angle_gamma   90.00
#
_symmetry.space_group_name_H-M   'P 1'
#
loop_
_entity.id
_entity.type
_entity.pdbx_description
1 polymer ?
#
loop_
_entity_poly.entity_id
_entity_poly.type
_entity_poly.pdbx_seq_one_letter_code
_entity_poly.pdbx_strand_id
1 'polypeptide(L)'
;MSELWLINAWRQQVKSSRAVAAALKLAKSRNLQRYALVRQGRHYWLACSAEASTSEQYDLAICVRRQFAKIRHGIYLALWQGQLVCVAWQEQQLLHCCAVEHDADGAAHIQLQLSEMKSGGRSDSALLLAKSAPAELEQFCRQQLSSWRLLVAQVDIQDLRLLKPARLRGLQQPTAGQQRQRLLLALLLACASAAMVAWYFWPQPSTADTTQPTQIAPAPTGLALDLLADLPRLFAGFEHLAGWQWQSAHLQGNRLTAQLRANYGRSEELLAQVASDWQLQSGKATTQLVAMLDKPRWSQPQQSEPWSVVAWQDNAQRYFPKLQVNAVQRGQDQWFQWQQWQLLLPTTSWEELRRVQALLTNRQLRIIGLKLSYRATLQLDLTLRHYELLQPAIEDPAA
;
A
#
# COMPACT_ATOMS: atom_id res chain seq x y z
N MET A 1 36.02 -15.97 28.87
CA MET A 1 34.74 -15.77 28.12
C MET A 1 34.75 -14.41 27.39
N SER A 2 35.87 -14.02 26.75
CA SER A 2 36.10 -12.67 26.20
C SER A 2 35.54 -12.42 24.79
N GLU A 3 35.10 -13.45 24.08
CA GLU A 3 34.82 -13.31 22.64
C GLU A 3 33.40 -12.86 22.28
N LEU A 4 32.49 -12.71 23.24
CA LEU A 4 31.07 -12.49 22.96
C LEU A 4 30.79 -11.14 22.28
N TRP A 5 31.55 -10.10 22.62
CA TRP A 5 31.28 -8.72 22.22
C TRP A 5 32.31 -8.21 21.21
N LEU A 6 31.82 -7.79 20.04
CA LEU A 6 32.60 -6.99 19.10
C LEU A 6 32.48 -5.52 19.47
N ILE A 7 33.57 -4.93 19.97
CA ILE A 7 33.63 -3.52 20.35
C ILE A 7 34.37 -2.73 19.28
N ASN A 8 35.67 -3.02 19.12
CA ASN A 8 36.53 -2.44 18.09
C ASN A 8 36.28 -3.15 16.76
N ALA A 9 35.75 -2.43 15.78
CA ALA A 9 35.38 -2.98 14.48
C ALA A 9 35.65 -1.97 13.38
N TRP A 10 35.81 -2.45 12.15
CA TRP A 10 35.71 -1.57 11.00
C TRP A 10 34.24 -1.18 10.80
N ARG A 11 33.92 0.09 11.06
CA ARG A 11 32.55 0.60 11.05
C ARG A 11 32.31 1.48 9.84
N GLN A 12 31.11 1.37 9.27
CA GLN A 12 30.61 2.24 8.21
C GLN A 12 29.14 2.56 8.46
N GLN A 13 28.76 3.79 8.11
CA GLN A 13 27.36 4.21 8.14
C GLN A 13 26.90 4.66 6.77
N VAL A 14 25.90 3.99 6.24
CA VAL A 14 25.42 4.23 4.88
C VAL A 14 23.91 4.41 4.84
N LYS A 15 23.40 5.20 3.89
CA LYS A 15 21.96 5.53 3.80
C LYS A 15 21.17 4.58 2.89
N SER A 16 21.84 3.77 2.07
CA SER A 16 21.19 2.92 1.07
C SER A 16 21.70 1.48 1.10
N SER A 17 20.84 0.54 0.72
CA SER A 17 21.19 -0.89 0.60
C SER A 17 22.28 -1.13 -0.45
N ARG A 18 22.30 -0.35 -1.54
CA ARG A 18 23.37 -0.41 -2.56
C ARG A 18 24.73 -0.02 -1.97
N ALA A 19 24.77 1.01 -1.13
CA ALA A 19 25.99 1.41 -0.43
C ALA A 19 26.44 0.36 0.60
N VAL A 20 25.50 -0.34 1.26
CA VAL A 20 25.84 -1.51 2.11
C VAL A 20 26.56 -2.58 1.29
N ALA A 21 26.07 -2.91 0.10
CA ALA A 21 26.71 -3.92 -0.74
C ALA A 21 28.14 -3.50 -1.17
N ALA A 22 28.35 -2.22 -1.49
CA ALA A 22 29.68 -1.67 -1.79
C ALA A 22 30.62 -1.72 -0.57
N ALA A 23 30.12 -1.33 0.61
CA ALA A 23 30.89 -1.38 1.85
C ALA A 23 31.25 -2.82 2.25
N LEU A 24 30.35 -3.78 2.06
CA LEU A 24 30.63 -5.20 2.27
C LEU A 24 31.66 -5.73 1.27
N LYS A 25 31.65 -5.29 0.01
CA LYS A 25 32.71 -5.64 -0.95
C LYS A 25 34.07 -5.09 -0.52
N LEU A 26 34.13 -3.84 -0.07
CA LEU A 26 35.35 -3.23 0.47
C LEU A 26 35.83 -3.94 1.76
N ALA A 27 34.90 -4.38 2.61
CA ALA A 27 35.24 -5.19 3.77
C ALA A 27 35.91 -6.51 3.37
N LYS A 28 35.40 -7.20 2.34
CA LYS A 28 36.02 -8.43 1.80
C LYS A 28 37.43 -8.18 1.29
N SER A 29 37.65 -7.08 0.55
CA SER A 29 38.99 -6.75 0.03
C SER A 29 39.98 -6.38 1.14
N ARG A 30 39.50 -6.06 2.35
CA ARG A 30 40.31 -5.83 3.56
C ARG A 30 40.44 -7.08 4.43
N ASN A 31 40.13 -8.27 3.89
CA ASN A 31 40.17 -9.55 4.61
C ASN A 31 39.28 -9.61 5.86
N LEU A 32 38.21 -8.81 5.91
CA LEU A 32 37.22 -8.91 6.97
C LEU A 32 36.30 -10.12 6.72
N GLN A 33 36.00 -10.87 7.77
CA GLN A 33 35.34 -12.16 7.68
C GLN A 33 33.91 -12.17 8.18
N ARG A 34 33.59 -11.32 9.17
CA ARG A 34 32.28 -11.27 9.81
C ARG A 34 31.71 -9.86 9.79
N TYR A 35 30.38 -9.75 9.73
CA TYR A 35 29.69 -8.47 9.76
C TYR A 35 28.41 -8.52 10.59
N ALA A 36 28.07 -7.39 11.22
CA ALA A 36 26.76 -7.10 11.78
C ALA A 36 26.17 -5.91 11.03
N LEU A 37 24.87 -5.99 10.70
CA LEU A 37 24.17 -4.95 9.94
C LEU A 37 22.80 -4.70 10.56
N VAL A 38 22.58 -3.48 11.03
CA VAL A 38 21.28 -3.05 11.52
C VAL A 38 20.86 -1.73 10.88
N ARG A 39 19.56 -1.57 10.64
CA ARG A 39 19.00 -0.28 10.22
C ARG A 39 18.59 0.51 11.45
N GLN A 40 19.13 1.72 11.58
CA GLN A 40 18.76 2.74 12.56
C GLN A 40 18.16 3.92 11.81
N GLY A 41 16.83 3.95 11.74
CA GLY A 41 16.06 4.92 10.93
C GLY A 41 16.50 4.99 9.46
N ARG A 42 17.13 6.10 9.06
CA ARG A 42 17.60 6.33 7.68
C ARG A 42 19.01 5.79 7.40
N HIS A 43 19.71 5.31 8.43
CA HIS A 43 21.09 4.81 8.32
C HIS A 43 21.16 3.30 8.54
N TYR A 44 22.11 2.66 7.89
CA TYR A 44 22.57 1.32 8.17
C TYR A 44 23.87 1.42 8.94
N TRP A 45 23.91 0.82 10.12
CA TRP A 45 25.14 0.63 10.89
C TRP A 45 25.73 -0.70 10.48
N LEU A 46 26.90 -0.64 9.86
CA LEU A 46 27.68 -1.80 9.46
C LEU A 46 28.92 -1.86 10.33
N ALA A 47 29.13 -3.00 11.00
CA ALA A 47 30.35 -3.32 11.71
C ALA A 47 30.93 -4.60 11.11
N CYS A 48 32.21 -4.59 10.79
CA CYS A 48 32.91 -5.76 10.25
C CYS A 48 34.14 -6.08 11.11
N SER A 49 34.41 -7.37 11.26
CA SER A 49 35.57 -7.89 11.99
C SER A 49 36.40 -8.81 11.11
N ALA A 50 37.72 -8.77 11.31
CA ALA A 50 38.65 -9.74 10.73
C ALA A 50 38.60 -11.09 11.46
N GLU A 51 38.07 -11.11 12.69
CA GLU A 51 38.07 -12.30 13.54
C GLU A 51 37.19 -13.41 12.94
N ALA A 52 37.84 -14.55 12.74
CA ALA A 52 37.26 -15.80 12.30
C ALA A 52 36.74 -16.63 13.50
N SER A 53 36.21 -15.99 14.55
CA SER A 53 35.79 -16.77 15.73
C SER A 53 34.69 -17.77 15.34
N THR A 54 34.73 -18.98 15.90
CA THR A 54 33.66 -19.98 15.76
C THR A 54 32.48 -19.69 16.70
N SER A 55 32.69 -18.85 17.72
CA SER A 55 31.68 -18.50 18.70
C SER A 55 30.70 -17.45 18.18
N GLU A 56 29.53 -17.35 18.82
CA GLU A 56 28.55 -16.32 18.50
C GLU A 56 29.01 -14.97 19.05
N GLN A 57 29.37 -14.04 18.16
CA GLN A 57 29.74 -12.67 18.53
C GLN A 57 28.60 -11.68 18.23
N TYR A 58 28.50 -10.62 19.02
CA TYR A 58 27.48 -9.57 18.89
C TYR A 58 28.14 -8.18 18.87
N ASP A 59 27.65 -7.27 18.02
CA ASP A 59 28.10 -5.88 18.00
C ASP A 59 27.55 -5.12 19.21
N LEU A 60 28.46 -4.67 20.09
CA LEU A 60 28.13 -3.98 21.32
C LEU A 60 27.35 -2.68 21.07
N ALA A 61 27.75 -1.89 20.08
CA ALA A 61 27.13 -0.60 19.80
C ALA A 61 25.65 -0.73 19.46
N ILE A 62 25.28 -1.81 18.76
CA ILE A 62 23.89 -2.09 18.39
C ILE A 62 23.07 -2.47 19.64
N CYS A 63 23.62 -3.30 20.52
CA CYS A 63 22.96 -3.70 21.76
C CYS A 63 22.77 -2.52 22.71
N VAL A 64 23.80 -1.69 22.92
CA VAL A 64 23.72 -0.46 23.71
C VAL A 64 22.66 0.49 23.16
N ARG A 65 22.71 0.79 21.85
CA ARG A 65 21.75 1.71 21.21
C ARG A 65 20.29 1.25 21.36
N ARG A 66 20.07 -0.06 21.35
CA ARG A 66 18.74 -0.68 21.49
C ARG A 66 18.26 -0.72 22.94
N GLN A 67 19.16 -0.98 23.89
CA GLN A 67 18.85 -0.91 25.32
C GLN A 67 18.37 0.49 25.70
N PHE A 68 19.07 1.52 25.20
CA PHE A 68 18.78 2.92 25.47
C PHE A 68 18.02 3.59 24.31
N ALA A 69 17.01 2.89 23.78
CA ALA A 69 16.29 3.31 22.57
C ALA A 69 15.72 4.74 22.62
N LYS A 70 15.27 5.16 23.81
CA LYS A 70 14.62 6.46 24.08
C LYS A 70 15.60 7.64 24.11
N ILE A 71 16.90 7.38 24.28
CA ILE A 71 17.93 8.41 24.34
C ILE A 71 18.39 8.72 22.92
N ARG A 72 18.10 9.94 22.46
CA ARG A 72 18.45 10.39 21.11
C ARG A 72 19.94 10.72 21.00
N HIS A 73 20.47 11.45 21.98
CA HIS A 73 21.89 11.81 22.05
C HIS A 73 22.47 11.19 23.30
N GLY A 74 23.39 10.24 23.13
CA GLY A 74 23.84 9.39 24.22
C GLY A 74 25.31 9.06 24.13
N ILE A 75 25.96 9.03 25.29
CA ILE A 75 27.28 8.45 25.48
C ILE A 75 27.16 7.38 26.54
N TYR A 76 27.57 6.16 26.24
CA TYR A 76 27.63 5.04 27.18
C TYR A 76 29.09 4.72 27.49
N LEU A 77 29.43 4.68 28.78
CA LEU A 77 30.75 4.34 29.30
C LEU A 77 30.65 3.18 30.27
N ALA A 78 31.55 2.21 30.12
CA ALA A 78 31.66 1.06 31.00
C ALA A 78 33.11 0.57 31.10
N LEU A 79 33.45 -0.09 32.19
CA LEU A 79 34.66 -0.89 32.29
C LEU A 79 34.33 -2.35 31.96
N TRP A 80 35.09 -2.95 31.05
CA TRP A 80 34.93 -4.34 30.65
C TRP A 80 36.28 -4.97 30.40
N GLN A 81 36.61 -6.02 31.16
CA GLN A 81 37.86 -6.79 30.99
C GLN A 81 39.12 -5.92 30.99
N GLY A 82 39.18 -4.94 31.89
CA GLY A 82 40.30 -4.00 31.98
C GLY A 82 40.33 -2.93 30.89
N GLN A 83 39.27 -2.81 30.08
CA GLN A 83 39.14 -1.81 29.03
C GLN A 83 38.00 -0.84 29.30
N LEU A 84 38.25 0.44 29.08
CA LEU A 84 37.23 1.48 29.03
C LEU A 84 36.54 1.44 27.68
N VAL A 85 35.24 1.21 27.72
CA VAL A 85 34.40 1.10 26.53
C VAL A 85 33.54 2.34 26.39
N CYS A 86 33.60 2.98 25.24
CA CYS A 86 32.79 4.15 24.90
C CYS A 86 31.92 3.84 23.68
N VAL A 87 30.62 4.11 23.79
CA VAL A 87 29.68 4.10 22.68
C VAL A 87 28.92 5.41 22.65
N ALA A 88 29.14 6.22 21.62
CA ALA A 88 28.50 7.52 21.45
C ALA A 88 27.61 7.55 20.22
N TRP A 89 26.41 8.12 20.34
CA TRP A 89 25.48 8.26 19.22
C TRP A 89 24.71 9.58 19.29
N GLN A 90 24.28 10.01 18.10
CA GLN A 90 23.44 11.18 17.89
C GLN A 90 22.29 10.82 16.96
N GLU A 91 21.08 10.90 17.49
CA GLU A 91 19.83 10.46 16.86
C GLU A 91 19.90 9.01 16.36
N GLN A 92 20.20 8.86 15.07
CA GLN A 92 20.27 7.60 14.33
C GLN A 92 21.70 7.30 13.85
N GLN A 93 22.67 8.15 14.19
CA GLN A 93 24.05 8.04 13.77
C GLN A 93 24.92 7.57 14.94
N LEU A 94 25.80 6.61 14.67
CA LEU A 94 26.85 6.22 15.61
C LEU A 94 28.01 7.21 15.45
N LEU A 95 28.40 7.90 16.51
CA LEU A 95 29.54 8.81 16.43
C LEU A 95 30.82 8.02 16.66
N HIS A 96 30.90 7.32 17.79
CA HIS A 96 32.08 6.55 18.19
C HIS A 96 31.68 5.23 18.84
N CYS A 97 32.52 4.22 18.65
CA CYS A 97 32.50 3.00 19.44
C CYS A 97 33.92 2.46 19.52
N CYS A 98 34.51 2.50 20.70
CA CYS A 98 35.86 2.02 20.96
C CYS A 98 35.97 1.35 22.34
N ALA A 99 36.98 0.50 22.46
CA ALA A 99 37.54 0.05 23.73
C ALA A 99 39.01 0.46 23.76
N VAL A 100 39.43 1.04 24.87
CA VAL A 100 40.83 1.38 25.18
C VAL A 100 41.22 0.77 26.51
N GLU A 101 42.51 0.60 26.78
CA GLU A 101 42.98 0.07 28.06
C GLU A 101 42.59 1.01 29.22
N HIS A 102 42.36 0.44 30.40
CA HIS A 102 42.13 1.21 31.62
C HIS A 102 43.46 1.62 32.26
N ASP A 103 44.16 2.52 31.58
CA ASP A 103 45.41 3.13 32.02
C ASP A 103 45.35 4.66 31.80
N ALA A 104 46.44 5.36 32.09
CA ALA A 104 46.49 6.82 31.96
C ALA A 104 46.26 7.28 30.51
N ASP A 105 46.81 6.54 29.54
CA ASP A 105 46.72 6.87 28.12
C ASP A 105 45.30 6.62 27.57
N GLY A 106 44.69 5.48 27.92
CA GLY A 106 43.32 5.17 27.57
C GLY A 106 42.33 6.12 28.22
N ALA A 107 42.53 6.48 29.49
CA ALA A 107 41.74 7.52 30.14
C ALA A 107 41.85 8.86 29.40
N ALA A 108 43.07 9.32 29.09
CA ALA A 108 43.28 10.55 28.31
C ALA A 108 42.62 10.49 26.93
N HIS A 109 42.65 9.34 26.26
CA HIS A 109 41.99 9.13 24.97
C HIS A 109 40.47 9.29 25.07
N ILE A 110 39.83 8.66 26.05
CA ILE A 110 38.38 8.81 26.29
C ILE A 110 38.06 10.27 26.65
N GLN A 111 38.84 10.89 27.51
CA GLN A 111 38.64 12.29 27.89
C GLN A 111 38.69 13.23 26.68
N LEU A 112 39.64 13.01 25.77
CA LEU A 112 39.75 13.77 24.52
C LEU A 112 38.50 13.57 23.64
N GLN A 113 38.06 12.33 23.43
CA GLN A 113 36.84 12.05 22.67
C GLN A 113 35.59 12.71 23.29
N LEU A 114 35.44 12.65 24.62
CA LEU A 114 34.33 13.28 25.33
C LEU A 114 34.36 14.81 25.19
N SER A 115 35.55 15.41 25.17
CA SER A 115 35.72 16.85 25.02
C SER A 115 35.25 17.37 23.66
N GLU A 116 35.50 16.61 22.58
CA GLU A 116 35.04 16.97 21.23
C GLU A 116 33.50 16.95 21.14
N MET A 117 32.86 16.01 21.85
CA MET A 117 31.40 15.86 21.87
C MET A 117 30.68 16.93 22.69
N LYS A 118 31.39 17.64 23.59
CA LYS A 118 30.84 18.70 24.45
C LYS A 118 30.19 19.84 23.66
N SER A 119 30.73 20.14 22.48
CA SER A 119 30.32 21.26 21.62
C SER A 119 28.92 21.13 20.99
N GLY A 120 28.29 19.93 21.05
CA GLY A 120 27.02 19.64 20.36
C GLY A 120 25.81 19.32 21.27
N GLY A 121 25.93 19.48 22.60
CA GLY A 121 24.89 19.08 23.55
C GLY A 121 23.59 19.88 23.43
N ARG A 122 22.48 19.21 23.05
CA ARG A 122 21.12 19.72 23.21
C ARG A 122 20.59 19.32 24.59
N SER A 123 19.50 19.93 25.06
CA SER A 123 18.85 19.61 26.36
C SER A 123 18.48 18.13 26.54
N ASP A 124 18.42 17.35 25.45
CA ASP A 124 18.04 15.93 25.45
C ASP A 124 19.25 14.97 25.44
N SER A 125 20.46 15.48 25.66
CA SER A 125 21.69 14.67 25.70
C SER A 125 21.88 13.99 27.06
N ALA A 126 22.26 12.71 27.05
CA ALA A 126 22.47 11.92 28.26
C ALA A 126 23.80 11.17 28.25
N LEU A 127 24.47 11.15 29.40
CA LEU A 127 25.65 10.33 29.63
C LEU A 127 25.27 9.17 30.55
N LEU A 128 25.57 7.96 30.12
CA LEU A 128 25.19 6.70 30.75
C LEU A 128 26.45 6.03 31.29
N LEU A 129 26.62 6.06 32.61
CA LEU A 129 27.68 5.31 33.28
C LEU A 129 27.14 3.97 33.72
N ALA A 130 27.73 2.89 33.22
CA ALA A 130 27.46 1.54 33.69
C ALA A 130 27.87 1.39 35.17
N LYS A 131 27.34 0.38 35.87
CA LYS A 131 27.70 0.11 37.27
C LYS A 131 29.19 -0.24 37.42
N SER A 132 29.79 -0.83 36.38
CA SER A 132 31.21 -1.14 36.33
C SER A 132 32.10 0.08 36.09
N ALA A 133 31.54 1.24 35.77
CA ALA A 133 32.34 2.43 35.49
C ALA A 133 33.08 2.91 36.76
N PRO A 134 34.39 3.20 36.67
CA PRO A 134 35.18 3.75 37.77
C PRO A 134 34.62 5.08 38.28
N ALA A 135 34.75 5.33 39.58
CA ALA A 135 34.23 6.55 40.22
C ALA A 135 34.93 7.82 39.70
N GLU A 136 36.19 7.70 39.28
CA GLU A 136 36.98 8.78 38.70
C GLU A 136 36.36 9.28 37.39
N LEU A 137 35.79 8.38 36.59
CA LEU A 137 35.07 8.72 35.36
C LEU A 137 33.78 9.46 35.65
N GLU A 138 33.07 9.13 36.72
CA GLU A 138 31.88 9.87 37.13
C GLU A 138 32.23 11.32 37.46
N GLN A 139 33.27 11.54 38.27
CA GLN A 139 33.71 12.87 38.64
C GLN A 139 34.13 13.69 37.41
N PHE A 140 34.91 13.08 36.50
CA PHE A 140 35.30 13.71 35.25
C PHE A 140 34.08 14.10 34.39
N CYS A 141 33.12 13.19 34.22
CA CYS A 141 31.93 13.43 33.41
C CYS A 141 31.06 14.56 33.98
N ARG A 142 30.92 14.64 35.31
CA ARG A 142 30.21 15.75 35.98
C ARG A 142 30.87 17.11 35.71
N GLN A 143 32.19 17.15 35.67
CA GLN A 143 32.95 18.38 35.43
C GLN A 143 32.91 18.80 33.95
N GLN A 144 33.11 17.85 33.03
CA GLN A 144 33.29 18.17 31.62
C GLN A 144 32.00 18.21 30.81
N LEU A 145 30.99 17.44 31.18
CA LEU A 145 29.71 17.34 30.48
C LEU A 145 28.55 17.77 31.38
N SER A 146 28.73 18.88 32.10
CA SER A 146 27.74 19.42 33.04
C SER A 146 26.38 19.76 32.41
N SER A 147 26.34 20.03 31.11
CA SER A 147 25.10 20.26 30.34
C SER A 147 24.36 18.98 29.96
N TRP A 148 24.99 17.81 30.12
CA TRP A 148 24.40 16.52 29.79
C TRP A 148 23.73 15.93 31.02
N ARG A 149 22.60 15.24 30.82
CA ARG A 149 21.96 14.49 31.90
C ARG A 149 22.79 13.26 32.24
N LEU A 150 23.46 13.29 33.39
CA LEU A 150 24.21 12.16 33.90
C LEU A 150 23.27 11.11 34.51
N LEU A 151 23.33 9.88 34.00
CA LEU A 151 22.62 8.71 34.51
C LEU A 151 23.65 7.66 34.93
N VAL A 152 23.76 7.46 36.24
CA VAL A 152 24.74 6.55 36.86
C VAL A 152 24.12 5.16 37.07
N ALA A 153 24.95 4.16 37.33
CA ALA A 153 24.55 2.79 37.66
C ALA A 153 23.65 2.12 36.61
N GLN A 154 23.92 2.42 35.34
CA GLN A 154 23.25 1.82 34.19
C GLN A 154 23.71 0.37 33.98
N VAL A 155 23.00 -0.33 33.09
CA VAL A 155 23.25 -1.75 32.79
C VAL A 155 24.70 -1.98 32.34
N ASP A 156 25.37 -2.98 32.92
CA ASP A 156 26.74 -3.38 32.55
C ASP A 156 26.78 -4.17 31.24
N ILE A 157 27.96 -4.24 30.64
CA ILE A 157 28.18 -4.93 29.35
C ILE A 157 27.75 -6.41 29.41
N GLN A 158 28.00 -7.11 30.52
CA GLN A 158 27.58 -8.50 30.72
C GLN A 158 26.06 -8.69 30.77
N ASP A 159 25.34 -7.67 31.23
CA ASP A 159 23.88 -7.69 31.43
C ASP A 159 23.12 -7.12 30.24
N LEU A 160 23.83 -6.65 29.20
CA LEU A 160 23.20 -6.15 27.99
C LEU A 160 22.45 -7.27 27.27
N ARG A 161 21.19 -6.99 26.91
CA ARG A 161 20.36 -7.93 26.16
C ARG A 161 21.02 -8.27 24.82
N LEU A 162 21.26 -9.55 24.59
CA LEU A 162 21.74 -10.07 23.31
C LEU A 162 20.63 -9.97 22.26
N LEU A 163 20.91 -9.29 21.15
CA LEU A 163 19.95 -9.04 20.09
C LEU A 163 20.33 -9.80 18.83
N LYS A 164 19.39 -10.58 18.28
CA LYS A 164 19.58 -11.30 17.01
C LYS A 164 20.09 -10.40 15.86
N PRO A 165 19.62 -9.14 15.70
CA PRO A 165 20.16 -8.23 14.67
C PRO A 165 21.60 -7.76 14.90
N ALA A 166 22.11 -7.82 16.14
CA ALA A 166 23.49 -7.45 16.48
C ALA A 166 24.47 -8.61 16.25
N ARG A 167 23.97 -9.84 16.07
CA ARG A 167 24.80 -11.03 15.85
C ARG A 167 25.61 -10.90 14.56
N LEU A 168 26.91 -11.16 14.67
CA LEU A 168 27.84 -11.20 13.55
C LEU A 168 27.57 -12.43 12.68
N ARG A 169 27.46 -12.20 11.37
CA ARG A 169 27.29 -13.20 10.32
C ARG A 169 28.56 -13.27 9.47
N GLY A 170 28.84 -14.43 8.87
CA GLY A 170 29.95 -14.53 7.92
C GLY A 170 29.70 -13.66 6.69
N LEU A 171 30.71 -12.95 6.19
CA LEU A 171 30.60 -12.10 4.99
C LEU A 171 30.29 -12.88 3.70
N GLN A 172 30.46 -14.21 3.73
CA GLN A 172 30.00 -15.10 2.67
C GLN A 172 28.48 -15.30 2.69
N GLN A 173 27.82 -15.11 3.83
CA GLN A 173 26.38 -15.26 3.95
C GLN A 173 25.65 -14.03 3.39
N PRO A 174 24.57 -14.23 2.62
CA PRO A 174 23.77 -13.13 2.10
C PRO A 174 23.14 -12.32 3.23
N THR A 175 22.93 -11.02 2.98
CA THR A 175 22.21 -10.15 3.91
C THR A 175 20.75 -10.60 4.06
N ALA A 176 20.10 -10.26 5.17
CA ALA A 176 18.69 -10.61 5.39
C ALA A 176 17.75 -10.12 4.27
N GLY A 177 18.05 -8.96 3.67
CA GLY A 177 17.31 -8.46 2.51
C GLY A 177 17.47 -9.34 1.27
N GLN A 178 18.69 -9.79 0.98
CA GLN A 178 18.96 -10.71 -0.13
C GLN A 178 18.35 -12.09 0.10
N GLN A 179 18.34 -12.60 1.34
CA GLN A 179 17.66 -13.84 1.69
C GLN A 179 16.15 -13.76 1.38
N ARG A 180 15.49 -12.66 1.80
CA ARG A 180 14.07 -12.43 1.49
C ARG A 180 13.80 -12.34 0.00
N GLN A 181 14.66 -11.65 -0.76
CA GLN A 181 14.55 -11.58 -2.22
C GLN A 181 14.69 -12.96 -2.87
N ARG A 182 15.65 -13.78 -2.42
CA ARG A 182 15.82 -15.15 -2.92
C ARG A 182 14.62 -16.05 -2.61
N LEU A 183 14.06 -15.94 -1.39
CA LEU A 183 12.85 -16.67 -1.01
C LEU A 183 11.64 -16.24 -1.85
N LEU A 184 11.47 -14.94 -2.07
CA LEU A 184 10.41 -14.43 -2.94
C LEU A 184 10.55 -14.97 -4.37
N LEU A 185 11.75 -14.94 -4.92
CA LEU A 185 12.01 -15.47 -6.27
C LEU A 185 11.75 -16.98 -6.34
N ALA A 186 12.18 -17.74 -5.33
CA ALA A 186 11.90 -19.17 -5.26
C ALA A 186 10.40 -19.45 -5.17
N LEU A 187 9.66 -18.66 -4.39
CA LEU A 187 8.20 -18.78 -4.27
C LEU A 187 7.50 -18.41 -5.58
N LEU A 188 7.94 -17.36 -6.26
CA LEU A 188 7.41 -16.99 -7.58
C LEU A 188 7.68 -18.09 -8.61
N LEU A 189 8.88 -18.70 -8.59
CA LEU A 189 9.20 -19.82 -9.46
C LEU A 189 8.33 -21.05 -9.15
N ALA A 190 8.11 -21.35 -7.87
CA ALA A 190 7.21 -22.43 -7.45
C ALA A 190 5.75 -22.15 -7.85
N CYS A 191 5.26 -20.92 -7.72
CA CYS A 191 3.93 -20.54 -8.19
C CYS A 191 3.83 -20.60 -9.71
N ALA A 192 4.87 -20.18 -10.43
CA ALA A 192 4.90 -20.25 -11.89
C ALA A 192 4.93 -21.70 -12.39
N SER A 193 5.73 -22.58 -11.76
CA SER A 193 5.75 -24.00 -12.11
C SER A 193 4.41 -24.67 -11.74
N ALA A 194 3.84 -24.37 -10.56
CA ALA A 194 2.53 -24.86 -10.18
C ALA A 194 1.43 -24.38 -11.13
N ALA A 195 1.45 -23.12 -11.56
CA ALA A 195 0.52 -22.59 -12.55
C ALA A 195 0.70 -23.24 -13.92
N MET A 196 1.93 -23.50 -14.34
CA MET A 196 2.22 -24.19 -15.60
C MET A 196 1.74 -25.65 -15.56
N VAL A 197 1.96 -26.36 -14.45
CA VAL A 197 1.45 -27.72 -14.24
C VAL A 197 -0.07 -27.70 -14.17
N ALA A 198 -0.67 -26.78 -13.41
CA ALA A 198 -2.11 -26.63 -13.32
C ALA A 198 -2.74 -26.27 -14.66
N TRP A 199 -2.05 -25.49 -15.51
CA TRP A 199 -2.48 -25.19 -16.87
C TRP A 199 -2.35 -26.41 -17.79
N TYR A 200 -1.26 -27.17 -17.70
CA TYR A 200 -1.03 -28.37 -18.50
C TYR A 200 -2.03 -29.49 -18.16
N PHE A 201 -2.35 -29.66 -16.88
CA PHE A 201 -3.36 -30.57 -16.38
C PHE A 201 -4.73 -29.91 -16.20
N TRP A 202 -4.90 -28.69 -16.74
CA TRP A 202 -6.21 -28.06 -16.72
C TRP A 202 -7.13 -28.96 -17.51
N PRO A 203 -8.25 -29.42 -16.93
CA PRO A 203 -9.17 -30.27 -17.66
C PRO A 203 -9.55 -29.54 -18.94
N GLN A 204 -9.27 -30.16 -20.08
CA GLN A 204 -9.89 -29.70 -21.31
C GLN A 204 -11.39 -29.70 -21.05
N PRO A 205 -12.10 -28.61 -21.38
CA PRO A 205 -13.55 -28.62 -21.26
C PRO A 205 -14.01 -29.88 -21.98
N SER A 206 -14.77 -30.73 -21.26
CA SER A 206 -15.42 -31.85 -21.87
C SER A 206 -16.10 -31.31 -23.12
N THR A 207 -15.76 -31.87 -24.28
CA THR A 207 -16.60 -31.75 -25.47
C THR A 207 -17.95 -32.30 -25.05
N ALA A 208 -18.79 -31.42 -24.51
CA ALA A 208 -20.17 -31.71 -24.26
C ALA A 208 -20.68 -32.19 -25.61
N ASP A 209 -21.25 -33.41 -25.62
CA ASP A 209 -22.02 -33.90 -26.74
C ASP A 209 -22.85 -32.73 -27.25
N THR A 210 -22.62 -32.39 -28.51
CA THR A 210 -23.29 -31.32 -29.23
C THR A 210 -24.76 -31.73 -29.38
N THR A 211 -25.49 -31.70 -28.27
CA THR A 211 -26.88 -31.30 -28.27
C THR A 211 -26.86 -29.96 -28.96
N GLN A 212 -27.45 -29.91 -30.17
CA GLN A 212 -27.63 -28.68 -30.89
C GLN A 212 -28.09 -27.63 -29.87
N PRO A 213 -27.30 -26.58 -29.60
CA PRO A 213 -27.75 -25.56 -28.69
C PRO A 213 -29.00 -25.01 -29.34
N THR A 214 -30.15 -25.26 -28.71
CA THR A 214 -31.33 -24.44 -28.95
C THR A 214 -30.81 -23.02 -28.88
N GLN A 215 -30.79 -22.33 -30.01
CA GLN A 215 -30.13 -21.05 -30.20
C GLN A 215 -30.89 -20.00 -29.37
N ILE A 216 -30.65 -20.00 -28.06
CA ILE A 216 -31.22 -19.03 -27.14
C ILE A 216 -30.35 -17.79 -27.28
N ALA A 217 -30.97 -16.70 -27.75
CA ALA A 217 -30.29 -15.43 -27.90
C ALA A 217 -29.57 -15.03 -26.59
N PRO A 218 -28.32 -14.54 -26.66
CA PRO A 218 -27.57 -14.13 -25.48
C PRO A 218 -28.24 -12.94 -24.79
N ALA A 219 -27.97 -12.72 -23.50
CA ALA A 219 -28.49 -11.55 -22.81
C ALA A 219 -27.99 -10.25 -23.47
N PRO A 220 -28.86 -9.25 -23.71
CA PRO A 220 -28.46 -8.01 -24.35
C PRO A 220 -27.45 -7.23 -23.48
N THR A 221 -26.53 -6.54 -24.13
CA THR A 221 -25.50 -5.74 -23.44
C THR A 221 -26.13 -4.58 -22.67
N GLY A 222 -25.60 -4.29 -21.48
CA GLY A 222 -26.03 -3.21 -20.59
C GLY A 222 -26.71 -3.68 -19.32
N LEU A 223 -27.06 -2.74 -18.45
CA LEU A 223 -27.77 -2.99 -17.20
C LEU A 223 -29.27 -2.71 -17.33
N ALA A 224 -30.08 -3.32 -16.46
CA ALA A 224 -31.50 -3.02 -16.39
C ALA A 224 -31.74 -1.60 -15.86
N LEU A 225 -32.91 -1.06 -16.19
CA LEU A 225 -33.32 0.27 -15.76
C LEU A 225 -33.58 0.38 -14.26
N ASP A 226 -33.77 -0.75 -13.57
CA ASP A 226 -33.94 -0.81 -12.12
C ASP A 226 -32.75 -0.23 -11.36
N LEU A 227 -31.57 -0.18 -11.99
CA LEU A 227 -30.43 0.54 -11.47
C LEU A 227 -30.77 1.99 -11.09
N LEU A 228 -31.62 2.68 -11.86
CA LEU A 228 -32.00 4.07 -11.57
C LEU A 228 -32.71 4.21 -10.20
N ALA A 229 -33.47 3.19 -9.77
CA ALA A 229 -34.08 3.16 -8.44
C ALA A 229 -33.07 2.86 -7.32
N ASP A 230 -31.98 2.16 -7.64
CA ASP A 230 -30.93 1.79 -6.68
C ASP A 230 -29.90 2.91 -6.45
N LEU A 231 -29.72 3.82 -7.42
CA LEU A 231 -28.75 4.92 -7.31
C LEU A 231 -28.89 5.74 -6.01
N PRO A 232 -30.09 6.14 -5.55
CA PRO A 232 -30.22 6.90 -4.30
C PRO A 232 -29.68 6.14 -3.08
N ARG A 233 -29.85 4.81 -3.05
CA ARG A 233 -29.31 3.95 -1.99
C ARG A 233 -27.78 3.86 -2.09
N LEU A 234 -27.25 3.67 -3.30
CA LEU A 234 -25.81 3.57 -3.54
C LEU A 234 -25.08 4.87 -3.21
N PHE A 235 -25.68 6.03 -3.49
CA PHE A 235 -25.12 7.35 -3.21
C PHE A 235 -25.58 7.96 -1.88
N ALA A 236 -26.23 7.17 -1.01
CA ALA A 236 -26.65 7.65 0.29
C ALA A 236 -25.46 8.21 1.09
N GLY A 237 -25.57 9.45 1.56
CA GLY A 237 -24.53 10.12 2.34
C GLY A 237 -23.40 10.76 1.52
N PHE A 238 -23.36 10.62 0.19
CA PHE A 238 -22.29 11.20 -0.65
C PHE A 238 -22.24 12.74 -0.61
N GLU A 239 -23.37 13.38 -0.32
CA GLU A 239 -23.49 14.84 -0.15
C GLU A 239 -22.89 15.34 1.17
N HIS A 240 -22.66 14.44 2.14
CA HIS A 240 -22.24 14.76 3.51
C HIS A 240 -20.94 14.07 3.93
N LEU A 241 -20.11 13.66 2.97
CA LEU A 241 -18.83 13.02 3.27
C LEU A 241 -17.86 14.01 3.91
N ALA A 242 -17.43 13.73 5.15
CA ALA A 242 -16.52 14.56 5.90
C ALA A 242 -15.15 14.59 5.22
N GLY A 243 -14.72 15.78 4.79
CA GLY A 243 -13.42 16.00 4.16
C GLY A 243 -13.33 15.54 2.70
N TRP A 244 -14.44 15.15 2.06
CA TRP A 244 -14.51 14.70 0.67
C TRP A 244 -15.60 15.45 -0.11
N GLN A 245 -15.37 15.66 -1.40
CA GLN A 245 -16.35 16.22 -2.31
C GLN A 245 -16.57 15.26 -3.48
N TRP A 246 -17.80 14.78 -3.64
CA TRP A 246 -18.21 14.03 -4.81
C TRP A 246 -18.24 14.93 -6.05
N GLN A 247 -17.58 14.50 -7.13
CA GLN A 247 -17.48 15.26 -8.39
C GLN A 247 -18.39 14.66 -9.47
N SER A 248 -18.26 13.36 -9.69
CA SER A 248 -19.03 12.65 -10.71
C SER A 248 -19.06 11.16 -10.43
N ALA A 249 -19.98 10.46 -11.09
CA ALA A 249 -19.95 9.01 -11.19
C ALA A 249 -20.19 8.59 -12.64
N HIS A 250 -19.57 7.51 -13.06
CA HIS A 250 -19.74 6.96 -14.40
C HIS A 250 -19.88 5.44 -14.36
N LEU A 251 -20.75 4.93 -15.23
CA LEU A 251 -20.94 3.50 -15.45
C LEU A 251 -20.12 3.06 -16.67
N GLN A 252 -19.26 2.07 -16.47
CA GLN A 252 -18.53 1.39 -17.53
C GLN A 252 -18.81 -0.12 -17.45
N GLY A 253 -19.66 -0.62 -18.35
CA GLY A 253 -20.15 -2.00 -18.29
C GLY A 253 -21.00 -2.21 -17.03
N ASN A 254 -20.54 -3.05 -16.11
CA ASN A 254 -21.18 -3.26 -14.82
C ASN A 254 -20.42 -2.62 -13.64
N ARG A 255 -19.48 -1.73 -13.93
CA ARG A 255 -18.68 -1.02 -12.92
C ARG A 255 -19.17 0.41 -12.79
N LEU A 256 -19.66 0.77 -11.63
CA LEU A 256 -20.01 2.14 -11.30
C LEU A 256 -18.86 2.77 -10.53
N THR A 257 -18.24 3.79 -11.12
CA THR A 257 -17.07 4.46 -10.53
C THR A 257 -17.43 5.88 -10.14
N ALA A 258 -17.33 6.20 -8.85
CA ALA A 258 -17.47 7.55 -8.32
C ALA A 258 -16.10 8.20 -8.15
N GLN A 259 -15.95 9.42 -8.65
CA GLN A 259 -14.76 10.24 -8.49
C GLN A 259 -14.97 11.24 -7.36
N LEU A 260 -14.05 11.24 -6.40
CA LEU A 260 -14.05 12.14 -5.26
C LEU A 260 -12.76 12.94 -5.21
N ARG A 261 -12.91 14.18 -4.73
CA ARG A 261 -11.79 15.09 -4.42
C ARG A 261 -11.66 15.20 -2.92
N ALA A 262 -10.44 15.04 -2.40
CA ALA A 262 -10.16 15.29 -0.99
C ALA A 262 -10.11 16.80 -0.73
N ASN A 263 -10.83 17.25 0.29
CA ASN A 263 -10.65 18.58 0.89
C ASN A 263 -9.63 18.49 2.03
N TYR A 264 -9.92 17.67 3.03
CA TYR A 264 -9.03 17.34 4.16
C TYR A 264 -9.14 15.87 4.61
N GLY A 265 -10.05 15.10 4.02
CA GLY A 265 -10.34 13.72 4.43
C GLY A 265 -9.24 12.74 4.01
N ARG A 266 -9.05 11.69 4.83
CA ARG A 266 -8.09 10.62 4.55
C ARG A 266 -8.76 9.41 3.91
N SER A 267 -8.05 8.70 3.03
CA SER A 267 -8.64 7.58 2.27
C SER A 267 -9.16 6.45 3.16
N GLU A 268 -8.55 6.27 4.34
CA GLU A 268 -8.96 5.30 5.37
C GLU A 268 -10.32 5.66 5.98
N GLU A 269 -10.62 6.96 6.11
CA GLU A 269 -11.89 7.46 6.67
C GLU A 269 -13.02 7.42 5.65
N LEU A 270 -12.70 7.42 4.36
CA LEU A 270 -13.70 7.41 3.29
C LEU A 270 -14.49 6.10 3.26
N LEU A 271 -13.82 4.96 3.39
CA LEU A 271 -14.47 3.64 3.38
C LEU A 271 -15.41 3.43 4.57
N ALA A 272 -15.15 4.08 5.70
CA ALA A 272 -16.03 4.02 6.87
C ALA A 272 -17.30 4.87 6.72
N GLN A 273 -17.34 5.80 5.77
CA GLN A 273 -18.45 6.74 5.54
C GLN A 273 -19.38 6.32 4.40
N VAL A 274 -18.95 5.39 3.54
CA VAL A 274 -19.71 4.94 2.36
C VAL A 274 -20.30 3.55 2.60
N ALA A 275 -21.34 3.20 1.84
CA ALA A 275 -21.94 1.87 1.90
C ALA A 275 -20.92 0.76 1.53
N SER A 276 -21.12 -0.45 2.05
CA SER A 276 -20.25 -1.62 1.83
C SER A 276 -20.12 -2.05 0.36
N ASP A 277 -21.02 -1.58 -0.49
CA ASP A 277 -21.02 -1.84 -1.93
C ASP A 277 -19.82 -1.15 -2.64
N TRP A 278 -19.22 -0.15 -2.00
CA TRP A 278 -18.12 0.63 -2.56
C TRP A 278 -16.74 0.13 -2.11
N GLN A 279 -15.83 0.03 -3.07
CA GLN A 279 -14.43 -0.32 -2.83
C GLN A 279 -13.50 0.81 -3.28
N LEU A 280 -12.45 1.05 -2.50
CA LEU A 280 -11.46 2.09 -2.80
C LEU A 280 -10.49 1.60 -3.88
N GLN A 281 -10.38 2.37 -4.97
CA GLN A 281 -9.38 2.16 -6.00
C GLN A 281 -8.33 3.29 -5.94
N SER A 282 -7.09 2.93 -5.64
CA SER A 282 -5.98 3.88 -5.53
C SER A 282 -5.56 4.41 -6.90
N GLY A 283 -6.00 5.63 -7.23
CA GLY A 283 -5.54 6.41 -8.37
C GLY A 283 -4.42 7.40 -8.02
N LYS A 284 -3.60 7.82 -8.99
CA LYS A 284 -2.44 8.72 -8.78
C LYS A 284 -2.81 10.18 -8.45
N ALA A 285 -4.04 10.63 -8.72
CA ALA A 285 -4.43 12.04 -8.56
C ALA A 285 -5.88 12.27 -8.07
N THR A 286 -6.76 11.28 -8.19
CA THR A 286 -8.16 11.34 -7.74
C THR A 286 -8.50 10.06 -7.01
N THR A 287 -9.21 10.18 -5.89
CA THR A 287 -9.75 9.01 -5.18
C THR A 287 -10.96 8.49 -5.93
N GLN A 288 -10.96 7.20 -6.22
CA GLN A 288 -12.04 6.53 -6.93
C GLN A 288 -12.67 5.50 -6.02
N LEU A 289 -14.00 5.51 -5.93
CA LEU A 289 -14.79 4.43 -5.35
C LEU A 289 -15.42 3.64 -6.50
N VAL A 290 -15.38 2.32 -6.42
CA VAL A 290 -15.96 1.43 -7.43
C VAL A 290 -16.97 0.50 -6.77
N ALA A 291 -18.19 0.48 -7.31
CA ALA A 291 -19.22 -0.49 -6.97
C ALA A 291 -19.39 -1.46 -8.15
N MET A 292 -19.38 -2.76 -7.86
CA MET A 292 -19.67 -3.81 -8.83
C MET A 292 -21.18 -4.04 -8.82
N LEU A 293 -21.83 -3.81 -9.96
CA LEU A 293 -23.26 -4.01 -10.12
C LEU A 293 -23.53 -5.42 -10.66
N ASP A 294 -24.54 -6.07 -10.08
CA ASP A 294 -24.99 -7.37 -10.55
C ASP A 294 -25.59 -7.25 -11.94
N LYS A 295 -25.23 -8.21 -12.81
CA LYS A 295 -25.90 -8.32 -14.11
C LYS A 295 -27.28 -8.94 -13.87
N PRO A 296 -28.38 -8.26 -14.22
CA PRO A 296 -29.71 -8.81 -14.05
C PRO A 296 -29.86 -10.07 -14.90
N ARG A 297 -30.58 -11.06 -14.36
CA ARG A 297 -30.92 -12.27 -15.11
C ARG A 297 -31.88 -11.89 -16.24
N TRP A 298 -31.47 -12.13 -17.48
CA TRP A 298 -32.33 -11.92 -18.63
C TRP A 298 -33.37 -13.03 -18.70
N SER A 299 -34.62 -12.70 -18.40
CA SER A 299 -35.77 -13.51 -18.80
C SER A 299 -35.99 -13.29 -20.30
N GLN A 300 -36.14 -14.38 -21.07
CA GLN A 300 -36.30 -14.33 -22.54
C GLN A 300 -37.28 -13.23 -22.99
N PRO A 301 -37.02 -12.57 -24.13
CA PRO A 301 -37.92 -11.55 -24.65
C PRO A 301 -39.22 -12.22 -25.08
N GLN A 302 -40.30 -12.01 -24.33
CA GLN A 302 -41.64 -12.08 -24.92
C GLN A 302 -41.73 -11.02 -26.02
N GLN A 303 -42.43 -11.32 -27.12
CA GLN A 303 -42.77 -10.33 -28.15
C GLN A 303 -43.29 -9.07 -27.45
N SER A 304 -42.47 -8.03 -27.47
CA SER A 304 -42.75 -6.77 -26.80
C SER A 304 -43.66 -5.94 -27.67
N GLU A 305 -44.53 -5.15 -27.05
CA GLU A 305 -45.24 -4.10 -27.75
C GLU A 305 -44.26 -3.18 -28.49
N PRO A 306 -44.63 -2.70 -29.69
CA PRO A 306 -43.79 -1.79 -30.46
C PRO A 306 -43.55 -0.51 -29.64
N TRP A 307 -42.30 -0.31 -29.23
CA TRP A 307 -41.93 0.86 -28.45
C TRP A 307 -41.63 2.04 -29.39
N SER A 308 -42.48 3.05 -29.32
CA SER A 308 -42.31 4.29 -30.10
C SER A 308 -41.52 5.31 -29.30
N VAL A 309 -40.30 5.59 -29.75
CA VAL A 309 -39.44 6.64 -29.19
C VAL A 309 -40.11 8.00 -29.24
N VAL A 310 -40.84 8.30 -30.33
CA VAL A 310 -41.55 9.57 -30.51
C VAL A 310 -42.66 9.71 -29.48
N ALA A 311 -43.52 8.69 -29.33
CA ALA A 311 -44.60 8.72 -28.35
C ALA A 311 -44.06 8.78 -26.91
N TRP A 312 -42.95 8.09 -26.64
CA TRP A 312 -42.28 8.19 -25.35
C TRP A 312 -41.72 9.60 -25.11
N GLN A 313 -41.04 10.19 -26.09
CA GLN A 313 -40.44 11.52 -25.98
C GLN A 313 -41.50 12.61 -25.73
N ASP A 314 -42.62 12.55 -26.46
CA ASP A 314 -43.75 13.47 -26.28
C ASP A 314 -44.34 13.38 -24.86
N ASN A 315 -44.42 12.15 -24.32
CA ASN A 315 -44.89 11.94 -22.96
C ASN A 315 -43.83 12.38 -21.92
N ALA A 316 -42.55 12.11 -22.18
CA ALA A 316 -41.46 12.45 -21.28
C ALA A 316 -41.26 13.97 -21.15
N GLN A 317 -41.44 14.74 -22.23
CA GLN A 317 -41.36 16.19 -22.20
C GLN A 317 -42.41 16.85 -21.29
N ARG A 318 -43.57 16.21 -21.09
CA ARG A 318 -44.61 16.70 -20.15
C ARG A 318 -44.13 16.68 -18.71
N TYR A 319 -43.38 15.65 -18.33
CA TYR A 319 -42.87 15.47 -16.96
C TYR A 319 -41.48 16.06 -16.78
N PHE A 320 -40.69 16.13 -17.85
CA PHE A 320 -39.30 16.58 -17.86
C PHE A 320 -39.06 17.59 -18.99
N PRO A 321 -39.49 18.86 -18.83
CA PRO A 321 -39.41 19.87 -19.89
C PRO A 321 -37.97 20.23 -20.30
N LYS A 322 -36.98 19.91 -19.46
CA LYS A 322 -35.55 20.13 -19.74
C LYS A 322 -34.83 18.89 -20.27
N LEU A 323 -35.54 17.78 -20.46
CA LEU A 323 -34.97 16.55 -21.01
C LEU A 323 -34.56 16.78 -22.48
N GLN A 324 -33.30 16.52 -22.79
CA GLN A 324 -32.82 16.48 -24.16
C GLN A 324 -32.64 15.02 -24.57
N VAL A 325 -33.22 14.66 -25.71
CA VAL A 325 -33.15 13.31 -26.28
C VAL A 325 -32.37 13.40 -27.58
N ASN A 326 -31.19 12.79 -27.61
CA ASN A 326 -30.36 12.75 -28.81
C ASN A 326 -30.37 11.32 -29.34
N ALA A 327 -30.78 11.15 -30.60
CA ALA A 327 -30.59 9.88 -31.30
C ALA A 327 -29.11 9.73 -31.64
N VAL A 328 -28.49 8.64 -31.19
CA VAL A 328 -27.04 8.46 -31.33
C VAL A 328 -26.75 7.55 -32.51
N GLN A 329 -27.22 6.31 -32.46
CA GLN A 329 -26.84 5.27 -33.41
C GLN A 329 -27.94 4.21 -33.56
N ARG A 330 -27.98 3.56 -34.72
CA ARG A 330 -28.70 2.31 -34.93
C ARG A 330 -27.70 1.26 -35.38
N GLY A 331 -27.96 0.01 -35.02
CA GLY A 331 -27.13 -1.10 -35.45
C GLY A 331 -27.85 -2.42 -35.29
N GLN A 332 -27.17 -3.46 -35.72
CA GLN A 332 -27.69 -4.81 -35.72
C GLN A 332 -26.53 -5.77 -35.46
N ASP A 333 -26.76 -6.80 -34.66
CA ASP A 333 -25.88 -7.95 -34.52
C ASP A 333 -26.61 -9.22 -34.97
N GLN A 334 -26.02 -10.40 -34.69
CA GLN A 334 -26.60 -11.69 -35.10
C GLN A 334 -27.97 -11.97 -34.46
N TRP A 335 -28.29 -11.36 -33.33
CA TRP A 335 -29.46 -11.69 -32.52
C TRP A 335 -30.43 -10.53 -32.37
N PHE A 336 -29.92 -9.30 -32.41
CA PHE A 336 -30.68 -8.11 -32.08
C PHE A 336 -30.52 -7.01 -33.13
N GLN A 337 -31.64 -6.35 -33.43
CA GLN A 337 -31.62 -4.99 -33.92
C GLN A 337 -31.67 -4.05 -32.72
N TRP A 338 -30.85 -3.01 -32.74
CA TRP A 338 -30.81 -2.06 -31.63
C TRP A 338 -30.76 -0.62 -32.09
N GLN A 339 -31.32 0.23 -31.24
CA GLN A 339 -31.30 1.66 -31.38
C GLN A 339 -30.77 2.26 -30.08
N GLN A 340 -29.94 3.29 -30.18
CA GLN A 340 -29.27 3.93 -29.05
C GLN A 340 -29.62 5.41 -28.96
N TRP A 341 -29.96 5.86 -27.75
CA TRP A 341 -30.24 7.26 -27.43
C TRP A 341 -29.41 7.72 -26.26
N GLN A 342 -29.19 9.02 -26.22
CA GLN A 342 -28.62 9.71 -25.08
C GLN A 342 -29.68 10.65 -24.51
N LEU A 343 -29.96 10.47 -23.23
CA LEU A 343 -30.88 11.28 -22.46
C LEU A 343 -30.08 12.19 -21.54
N LEU A 344 -30.22 13.51 -21.73
CA LEU A 344 -29.56 14.51 -20.91
C LEU A 344 -30.60 15.23 -20.05
N LEU A 345 -30.44 15.10 -18.74
CA LEU A 345 -31.20 15.81 -17.72
C LEU A 345 -30.25 16.79 -17.03
N PRO A 346 -30.20 18.06 -17.48
CA PRO A 346 -29.24 19.05 -16.99
C PRO A 346 -29.47 19.46 -15.53
N THR A 347 -30.69 19.25 -15.03
CA THR A 347 -31.07 19.46 -13.63
C THR A 347 -32.05 18.35 -13.25
N THR A 348 -31.71 17.56 -12.23
CA THR A 348 -32.60 16.51 -11.72
C THR A 348 -32.43 16.27 -10.22
N SER A 349 -33.22 15.36 -9.65
CA SER A 349 -33.15 14.90 -8.26
C SER A 349 -33.22 13.37 -8.19
N TRP A 350 -32.85 12.80 -7.04
CA TRP A 350 -32.94 11.35 -6.81
C TRP A 350 -34.37 10.80 -6.97
N GLU A 351 -35.38 11.57 -6.59
CA GLU A 351 -36.80 11.19 -6.75
C GLU A 351 -37.23 11.21 -8.23
N GLU A 352 -36.72 12.18 -8.99
CA GLU A 352 -37.00 12.28 -10.42
C GLU A 352 -36.42 11.10 -11.20
N LEU A 353 -35.29 10.53 -10.78
CA LEU A 353 -34.73 9.34 -11.43
C LEU A 353 -35.68 8.14 -11.36
N ARG A 354 -36.44 7.98 -10.26
CA ARG A 354 -37.48 6.94 -10.15
C ARG A 354 -38.64 7.19 -11.11
N ARG A 355 -39.01 8.45 -11.33
CA ARG A 355 -40.02 8.82 -12.33
C ARG A 355 -39.52 8.57 -13.74
N VAL A 356 -38.24 8.84 -14.03
CA VAL A 356 -37.61 8.50 -15.31
C VAL A 356 -37.63 6.99 -15.55
N GLN A 357 -37.29 6.17 -14.54
CA GLN A 357 -37.42 4.71 -14.64
C GLN A 357 -38.86 4.28 -14.93
N ALA A 358 -39.85 4.85 -14.23
CA ALA A 358 -41.26 4.51 -14.43
C ALA A 358 -41.77 4.87 -15.83
N LEU A 359 -41.24 5.93 -16.45
CA LEU A 359 -41.52 6.28 -17.84
C LEU A 359 -40.83 5.35 -18.85
N LEU A 360 -39.72 4.72 -18.45
CA LEU A 360 -38.93 3.80 -19.26
C LEU A 360 -39.31 2.34 -18.93
N THR A 361 -40.57 1.99 -18.88
CA THR A 361 -41.05 0.66 -18.42
C THR A 361 -40.77 -0.52 -19.37
N ASN A 362 -40.06 -0.29 -20.48
CA ASN A 362 -39.78 -1.35 -21.45
C ASN A 362 -38.64 -2.26 -20.99
N ARG A 363 -38.94 -3.57 -20.85
CA ARG A 363 -37.99 -4.61 -20.43
C ARG A 363 -36.79 -4.78 -21.37
N GLN A 364 -36.91 -4.36 -22.63
CA GLN A 364 -35.86 -4.41 -23.65
C GLN A 364 -34.91 -3.20 -23.62
N LEU A 365 -35.20 -2.18 -22.81
CA LEU A 365 -34.28 -1.08 -22.60
C LEU A 365 -33.15 -1.46 -21.64
N ARG A 366 -31.95 -1.04 -22.00
CA ARG A 366 -30.72 -1.26 -21.24
C ARG A 366 -29.93 0.02 -21.12
N ILE A 367 -29.32 0.21 -19.96
CA ILE A 367 -28.36 1.27 -19.69
C ILE A 367 -26.99 0.79 -20.17
N ILE A 368 -26.46 1.44 -21.20
CA ILE A 368 -25.11 1.18 -21.74
C ILE A 368 -24.08 2.11 -21.12
N GLY A 369 -24.51 3.32 -20.79
CA GLY A 369 -23.69 4.34 -20.16
C GLY A 369 -24.53 5.19 -19.23
N LEU A 370 -23.94 5.61 -18.13
CA LEU A 370 -24.54 6.52 -17.18
C LEU A 370 -23.44 7.42 -16.65
N LYS A 371 -23.70 8.73 -16.61
CA LYS A 371 -22.83 9.71 -16.00
C LYS A 371 -23.67 10.63 -15.13
N LEU A 372 -23.31 10.66 -13.84
CA LEU A 372 -23.86 11.58 -12.86
C LEU A 372 -22.81 12.63 -12.58
N SER A 373 -23.22 13.88 -12.46
CA SER A 373 -22.35 14.94 -11.95
C SER A 373 -23.09 15.78 -10.93
N TYR A 374 -22.37 16.15 -9.88
CA TYR A 374 -22.93 16.90 -8.77
C TYR A 374 -22.19 18.25 -8.68
N ARG A 375 -22.87 19.31 -9.12
CA ARG A 375 -22.38 20.69 -9.00
C ARG A 375 -23.28 21.45 -8.01
N ALA A 376 -24.26 22.18 -8.52
CA ALA A 376 -25.32 22.81 -7.72
C ALA A 376 -26.59 21.94 -7.67
N THR A 377 -26.83 21.16 -8.72
CA THR A 377 -27.91 20.19 -8.84
C THR A 377 -27.34 18.90 -9.42
N LEU A 378 -28.03 17.78 -9.22
CA LEU A 378 -27.70 16.54 -9.90
C LEU A 378 -27.93 16.71 -11.41
N GLN A 379 -26.97 16.28 -12.22
CA GLN A 379 -27.12 16.20 -13.67
C GLN A 379 -26.94 14.74 -14.08
N LEU A 380 -27.80 14.25 -14.95
CA LEU A 380 -27.75 12.89 -15.48
C LEU A 380 -27.57 12.92 -17.00
N ASP A 381 -26.60 12.16 -17.45
CA ASP A 381 -26.39 11.80 -18.85
C ASP A 381 -26.49 10.27 -18.96
N LEU A 382 -27.53 9.80 -19.64
CA LEU A 382 -27.91 8.39 -19.69
C LEU A 382 -27.94 7.90 -21.13
N THR A 383 -27.08 6.94 -21.45
CA THR A 383 -27.07 6.26 -22.74
C THR A 383 -27.88 4.98 -22.65
N LEU A 384 -29.02 4.98 -23.33
CA LEU A 384 -29.96 3.87 -23.38
C LEU A 384 -29.88 3.15 -24.72
N ARG A 385 -30.15 1.85 -24.70
CA ARG A 385 -30.28 1.03 -25.90
C ARG A 385 -31.48 0.11 -25.79
N HIS A 386 -32.31 0.08 -26.83
CA HIS A 386 -33.44 -0.83 -26.98
C HIS A 386 -32.98 -1.97 -27.86
N TYR A 387 -33.41 -3.17 -27.50
CA TYR A 387 -33.05 -4.39 -28.18
C TYR A 387 -34.30 -5.08 -28.69
N GLU A 388 -34.44 -5.16 -30.01
CA GLU A 388 -35.47 -5.95 -30.66
C GLU A 388 -34.82 -7.24 -31.15
N LEU A 389 -35.43 -8.38 -30.81
CA LEU A 389 -34.95 -9.66 -31.29
C LEU A 389 -35.19 -9.74 -32.80
N LEU A 390 -34.15 -10.07 -33.56
CA LEU A 390 -34.32 -10.37 -34.97
C LEU A 390 -35.17 -11.64 -35.08
N GLN A 391 -36.26 -11.58 -35.84
CA GLN A 391 -36.95 -12.81 -36.22
C GLN A 391 -35.96 -13.66 -37.01
N PRO A 392 -35.84 -14.96 -36.72
CA PRO A 392 -35.03 -15.84 -37.56
C PRO A 392 -35.55 -15.68 -38.99
N ALA A 393 -34.65 -15.38 -39.94
CA ALA A 393 -35.01 -15.40 -41.34
C ALA A 393 -35.61 -16.79 -41.60
N ILE A 394 -36.90 -16.83 -41.88
CA ILE A 394 -37.51 -18.05 -42.41
C ILE A 394 -36.91 -18.14 -43.81
N GLU A 395 -35.81 -18.89 -43.94
CA GLU A 395 -35.39 -19.37 -45.25
C GLU A 395 -36.57 -20.19 -45.76
N ASP A 396 -37.32 -19.63 -46.71
CA ASP A 396 -38.28 -20.39 -47.48
C ASP A 396 -37.54 -21.62 -48.04
N PRO A 397 -37.90 -22.85 -47.67
CA PRO A 397 -37.29 -24.04 -48.24
C PRO A 397 -37.90 -24.28 -49.62
N ALA A 398 -37.78 -23.32 -50.54
CA ALA A 398 -38.14 -23.48 -51.95
C ALA A 398 -37.63 -22.29 -52.80
N ALA A 399 -36.44 -22.44 -53.38
CA ALA A 399 -36.12 -21.91 -54.71
C ALA A 399 -35.08 -22.82 -55.38
#